data_AF-A0A535D942-F1
#
_entry.id   AF-A0A535D942-F1
#
_cell.length_a   1.000
_cell.length_b   1.000
_cell.length_c   1.000
_cell.angle_alpha   90.00
_cell.angle_beta   90.00
_cell.angle_gamma   90.00
#
_symmetry.space_group_name_H-M   'P 1'
#
loop_
_entity.id
_entity.type
_entity.pdbx_description
1 polymer ?
#
loop_
_entity_poly.entity_id
_entity_poly.type
_entity_poly.pdbx_seq_one_letter_code
_entity_poly.pdbx_strand_id
1 'polypeptide(L)'
;MPGSEATLIAGAGTGRGHDMAIPEEGCLSTDHEIGRSIRSRLILLVPVLLAFAGCMIGPNYQRPKVSVSPNWGETGDPRVSTESTVYRGWWRDFNDPVLYRLVARAYRD
;
A
#
# COMPACT_ATOMS: atom_id res chain seq x y z
N MET A 1 -15.71 70.85 27.95
CA MET A 1 -15.24 71.84 28.95
C MET A 1 -14.19 71.15 29.80
N PRO A 2 -13.09 71.82 30.18
CA PRO A 2 -12.04 72.51 29.42
C PRO A 2 -10.76 71.61 29.37
N GLY A 3 -9.81 71.78 28.47
CA GLY A 3 -8.83 72.86 28.45
C GLY A 3 -7.45 72.33 28.83
N SER A 4 -6.46 72.47 27.94
CA SER A 4 -5.15 73.08 28.21
C SER A 4 -4.12 72.59 27.20
N GLU A 5 -3.70 73.53 26.36
CA GLU A 5 -2.40 73.50 25.72
C GLU A 5 -1.30 73.46 26.80
N ALA A 6 -0.18 72.81 26.49
CA ALA A 6 1.10 73.09 27.13
C ALA A 6 2.22 72.82 26.11
N THR A 7 2.82 73.93 25.72
CA THR A 7 3.89 74.09 24.75
C THR A 7 5.23 74.17 25.51
N LEU A 8 6.31 73.75 24.84
CA LEU A 8 7.75 73.80 25.22
C LEU A 8 8.23 72.75 26.24
N ILE A 9 9.37 72.09 26.03
CA ILE A 9 10.70 72.68 25.88
C ILE A 9 11.65 71.78 25.10
N ALA A 10 12.44 72.41 24.21
CA ALA A 10 13.66 71.85 23.67
C ALA A 10 14.69 71.67 24.80
N GLY A 11 15.34 70.50 24.82
CA GLY A 11 16.45 70.20 25.69
C GLY A 11 17.53 69.45 24.91
N ALA A 12 18.52 70.20 24.42
CA ALA A 12 19.74 69.64 23.89
C ALA A 12 20.51 68.96 25.04
N GLY A 13 20.88 67.70 24.85
CA GLY A 13 21.70 66.93 25.79
C GLY A 13 22.62 66.01 25.01
N THR A 14 23.79 66.53 24.64
CA THR A 14 24.89 65.75 24.07
C THR A 14 25.39 64.74 25.12
N GLY A 15 25.59 63.49 24.73
CA GLY A 15 25.94 62.46 25.70
C GLY A 15 26.19 61.09 25.10
N ARG A 16 27.29 60.98 24.34
CA ARG A 16 28.22 59.84 24.31
C ARG A 16 27.57 58.44 24.33
N GLY A 17 27.42 57.85 23.15
CA GLY A 17 26.94 56.47 23.03
C GLY A 17 27.31 55.84 21.70
N HIS A 18 28.48 55.21 21.67
CA HIS A 18 28.76 53.95 20.98
C HIS A 18 28.43 53.83 19.49
N ASP A 19 29.52 53.76 18.72
CA ASP A 19 29.57 53.11 17.40
C ASP A 19 28.81 51.78 17.41
N MET A 20 27.85 51.62 16.50
CA MET A 20 27.40 50.32 16.07
C MET A 20 27.10 50.38 14.57
N ALA A 21 28.17 50.34 13.78
CA ALA A 21 28.10 49.83 12.43
C ALA A 21 27.56 48.40 12.51
N ILE A 22 26.44 48.13 11.86
CA ILE A 22 25.88 46.80 11.66
C ILE A 22 26.85 46.02 10.76
N PRO A 23 27.43 44.88 11.19
CA PRO A 23 28.00 43.92 10.28
C PRO A 23 26.88 43.03 9.74
N GLU A 24 26.66 43.09 8.43
CA GLU A 24 25.92 42.10 7.65
C GLU A 24 26.74 40.82 7.57
N GLU A 25 26.74 39.98 8.62
CA GLU A 25 27.46 38.70 8.60
C GLU A 25 26.55 37.55 9.03
N GLY A 26 25.86 36.99 8.03
CA GLY A 26 25.66 35.55 7.87
C GLY A 26 24.83 34.79 8.90
N CYS A 27 23.52 34.64 8.64
CA CYS A 27 22.91 33.33 8.84
C CYS A 27 23.33 32.43 7.67
N LEU A 28 24.47 31.74 7.79
CA LEU A 28 24.90 30.76 6.79
C LEU A 28 24.78 29.33 7.32
N SER A 29 23.81 28.63 6.74
CA SER A 29 23.76 27.18 6.51
C SER A 29 23.71 26.26 7.74
N THR A 30 22.48 25.92 8.16
CA THR A 30 22.16 24.56 8.58
C THR A 30 21.17 23.87 7.63
N ASP A 31 21.05 24.31 6.38
CA ASP A 31 20.19 23.65 5.40
C ASP A 31 20.89 22.49 4.66
N HIS A 32 22.23 22.36 4.80
CA HIS A 32 22.98 21.40 3.99
C HIS A 32 23.08 19.99 4.61
N GLU A 33 23.11 19.88 5.94
CA GLU A 33 23.33 18.59 6.63
C GLU A 33 22.06 17.73 6.70
N ILE A 34 20.90 18.35 6.95
CA ILE A 34 19.60 17.66 6.94
C ILE A 34 19.30 17.12 5.53
N GLY A 35 19.58 17.92 4.49
CA GLY A 35 19.47 17.50 3.10
C GLY A 35 20.43 16.38 2.74
N ARG A 36 21.67 16.38 3.22
CA ARG A 36 22.67 15.34 2.90
C ARG A 36 22.30 13.96 3.49
N SER A 37 21.79 13.93 4.72
CA SER A 37 21.35 12.70 5.40
C SER A 37 20.09 12.10 4.76
N ILE A 38 19.10 12.93 4.43
CA ILE A 38 17.88 12.48 3.75
C ILE A 38 18.19 12.01 2.33
N ARG A 39 19.04 12.73 1.58
CA ARG A 39 19.50 12.32 0.24
C ARG A 39 20.24 10.98 0.27
N SER A 40 21.11 10.77 1.26
CA SER A 40 21.84 9.51 1.43
C SER A 40 20.93 8.32 1.75
N ARG A 41 19.94 8.50 2.63
CA ARG A 41 18.94 7.45 2.94
C ARG A 41 18.04 7.13 1.76
N LEU A 42 17.63 8.13 0.98
CA LEU A 42 16.83 7.94 -0.23
C LEU A 42 17.60 7.18 -1.31
N ILE A 43 18.89 7.47 -1.50
CA ILE A 43 19.76 6.75 -2.45
C ILE A 43 19.85 5.25 -2.11
N LEU A 44 19.81 4.89 -0.82
CA LEU A 44 19.90 3.50 -0.36
C LEU A 44 18.53 2.80 -0.32
N LEU A 45 17.46 3.51 0.04
CA LEU A 45 16.12 2.93 0.19
C LEU A 45 15.38 2.73 -1.14
N VAL A 46 15.59 3.60 -2.13
CA VAL A 46 14.93 3.49 -3.46
C VAL A 46 15.25 2.18 -4.19
N PRO A 47 16.52 1.74 -4.35
CA PRO A 47 16.81 0.48 -5.03
C PRO A 47 16.32 -0.74 -4.23
N VAL A 48 16.28 -0.67 -2.90
CA VAL A 48 15.73 -1.72 -2.04
C VAL A 48 14.23 -1.87 -2.29
N LEU A 49 13.47 -0.77 -2.31
CA LEU A 49 12.03 -0.81 -2.60
C LEU A 49 11.73 -1.29 -4.02
N LEU A 50 12.56 -0.92 -5.01
CA LEU A 50 12.43 -1.42 -6.38
C LEU A 50 12.73 -2.92 -6.51
N ALA A 51 13.68 -3.43 -5.72
CA ALA A 51 14.01 -4.87 -5.71
C ALA A 51 12.89 -5.74 -5.12
N PHE A 52 12.11 -5.19 -4.17
CA PHE A 52 10.93 -5.84 -3.62
C PHE A 52 9.63 -5.54 -4.40
N ALA A 53 9.67 -4.66 -5.41
CA ALA A 53 8.57 -4.45 -6.34
C ALA A 53 8.52 -5.60 -7.36
N GLY A 54 8.20 -6.80 -6.87
CA GLY A 54 7.87 -7.94 -7.72
C GLY A 54 6.68 -7.57 -8.60
N CYS A 55 6.88 -7.53 -9.91
CA CYS A 55 5.82 -7.23 -10.85
C CYS A 55 4.81 -8.39 -10.89
N MET A 56 3.52 -8.10 -10.71
CA MET A 56 2.43 -8.97 -11.18
C MET A 56 2.49 -9.04 -12.71
N ILE A 57 3.40 -9.86 -13.24
CA ILE A 57 3.51 -10.16 -14.67
C ILE A 57 2.84 -11.51 -14.89
N GLY A 58 1.52 -11.47 -14.85
CA GLY A 58 0.67 -12.48 -15.45
C GLY A 58 -0.22 -11.77 -16.45
N PRO A 59 -0.29 -12.20 -17.72
CA PRO A 59 -1.33 -11.70 -18.61
C PRO A 59 -2.71 -11.96 -17.96
N ASN A 60 -3.68 -11.09 -18.24
CA ASN A 60 -5.06 -11.35 -17.83
C ASN A 60 -5.47 -12.71 -18.39
N TYR A 61 -5.70 -13.69 -17.51
CA TYR A 61 -6.08 -15.03 -17.95
C TYR A 61 -7.37 -14.92 -18.76
N GLN A 62 -7.29 -15.34 -20.02
CA GLN A 62 -8.45 -15.51 -20.87
C GLN A 62 -8.61 -17.00 -21.11
N ARG A 63 -9.81 -17.53 -20.79
CA ARG A 63 -10.14 -18.92 -21.10
C ARG A 63 -10.08 -19.09 -22.63
N PRO A 64 -9.22 -19.96 -23.17
CA PRO A 64 -9.16 -20.18 -24.61
C PRO A 64 -10.46 -20.84 -25.08
N LYS A 65 -10.90 -20.49 -26.30
CA LYS A 65 -11.99 -21.19 -26.96
C LYS A 65 -11.49 -22.56 -27.41
N VAL A 66 -11.89 -23.60 -26.68
CA VAL A 66 -11.58 -24.99 -27.02
C VAL A 66 -12.70 -25.56 -27.87
N SER A 67 -12.35 -26.14 -29.02
CA SER A 67 -13.28 -26.90 -29.84
C SER A 67 -13.36 -28.32 -29.28
N VAL A 68 -14.38 -28.57 -28.47
CA VAL A 68 -14.69 -29.91 -27.96
C VAL A 68 -15.93 -30.45 -28.66
N SER A 69 -16.03 -31.77 -28.74
CA SER A 69 -17.28 -32.41 -29.16
C SER A 69 -18.41 -31.95 -28.23
N PRO A 70 -19.60 -31.59 -28.76
CA PRO A 70 -20.73 -31.23 -27.93
C PRO A 70 -21.21 -32.39 -27.04
N ASN A 71 -20.85 -33.62 -27.42
CA ASN A 71 -21.32 -34.86 -26.81
C ASN A 71 -20.14 -35.82 -26.58
N TRP A 72 -20.20 -36.61 -25.51
CA TRP A 72 -19.26 -37.71 -25.28
C TRP A 72 -19.53 -38.88 -26.23
N GLY A 73 -18.56 -39.77 -26.45
CA GLY A 73 -18.73 -40.92 -27.35
C GLY A 73 -19.89 -41.83 -26.95
N GLU A 74 -20.16 -41.93 -25.65
CA GLU A 74 -21.18 -42.75 -25.03
C GLU A 74 -22.51 -42.02 -24.84
N THR A 75 -22.72 -40.91 -25.57
CA THR A 75 -23.98 -40.16 -25.51
C THR A 75 -25.13 -41.06 -25.95
N GLY A 76 -26.06 -41.33 -25.03
CA GLY A 76 -27.18 -42.26 -25.23
C GLY A 76 -27.07 -43.54 -24.40
N ASP A 77 -25.93 -43.82 -23.76
CA ASP A 77 -25.87 -44.87 -22.73
C ASP A 77 -26.72 -44.43 -21.52
N PRO A 78 -27.75 -45.20 -21.11
CA PRO A 78 -28.58 -44.87 -19.95
C PRO A 78 -27.80 -44.81 -18.63
N ARG A 79 -26.56 -45.33 -18.58
CA ARG A 79 -25.65 -45.17 -17.42
C ARG A 79 -24.98 -43.80 -17.36
N VAL A 80 -24.94 -43.06 -18.46
CA VAL A 80 -24.31 -41.75 -18.55
C VAL A 80 -25.39 -40.68 -18.44
N SER A 81 -25.36 -39.94 -17.33
CA SER A 81 -26.26 -38.81 -17.13
C SER A 81 -25.57 -37.51 -17.53
N THR A 82 -26.25 -36.68 -18.32
CA THR A 82 -25.84 -35.31 -18.65
C THR A 82 -26.40 -34.27 -17.67
N GLU A 83 -27.18 -34.71 -16.68
CA GLU A 83 -27.73 -33.88 -15.62
C GLU A 83 -26.62 -33.39 -14.67
N SER A 84 -26.77 -32.17 -14.16
CA SER A 84 -25.86 -31.62 -13.16
C SER A 84 -26.13 -32.25 -11.80
N THR A 85 -25.30 -33.23 -11.41
CA THR A 85 -25.41 -33.86 -10.09
C THR A 85 -24.55 -33.15 -9.04
N VAL A 86 -25.07 -33.06 -7.82
CA VAL A 86 -24.30 -32.65 -6.66
C VAL A 86 -23.45 -33.85 -6.22
N TYR A 87 -22.17 -33.85 -6.59
CA TYR A 87 -21.18 -34.90 -6.25
C TYR A 87 -20.90 -35.10 -4.74
N ARG A 88 -21.67 -34.47 -3.86
CA ARG A 88 -21.54 -34.66 -2.40
C ARG A 88 -22.01 -36.06 -2.04
N GLY A 89 -21.14 -36.85 -1.44
CA GLY A 89 -21.50 -38.20 -1.00
C GLY A 89 -21.37 -39.26 -2.07
N TRP A 90 -20.56 -39.05 -3.12
CA TRP A 90 -20.23 -40.06 -4.14
C TRP A 90 -19.82 -41.42 -3.54
N TRP A 91 -19.19 -41.41 -2.35
CA TRP A 91 -18.76 -42.61 -1.65
C TRP A 91 -19.91 -43.47 -1.11
N ARG A 92 -21.15 -42.94 -1.06
CA ARG A 92 -22.32 -43.67 -0.54
C ARG A 92 -22.80 -44.75 -1.50
N ASP A 93 -22.60 -44.57 -2.79
CA ASP A 93 -23.01 -45.53 -3.82
C ASP A 93 -22.21 -46.84 -3.74
N PHE A 94 -21.03 -46.81 -3.10
CA PHE A 94 -20.22 -47.99 -2.83
C PHE A 94 -20.79 -48.89 -1.73
N ASN A 95 -21.73 -48.38 -0.91
CA ASN A 95 -22.34 -49.10 0.21
C ASN A 95 -21.34 -49.72 1.19
N ASP A 96 -20.14 -49.14 1.31
CA ASP A 96 -19.08 -49.62 2.19
C ASP A 96 -19.10 -48.86 3.55
N PRO A 97 -19.39 -49.55 4.67
CA PRO A 97 -19.42 -48.93 5.99
C PRO A 97 -18.04 -48.49 6.49
N VAL A 98 -16.95 -49.09 6.01
CA VAL A 98 -15.59 -48.68 6.34
C VAL A 98 -15.28 -47.36 5.64
N LEU A 99 -15.54 -47.28 4.33
CA LEU A 99 -15.35 -46.06 3.54
C LEU A 99 -16.14 -44.89 4.13
N TYR A 100 -17.40 -45.13 4.53
CA TYR A 100 -18.21 -44.11 5.18
C TYR A 100 -17.54 -43.54 6.44
N ARG A 101 -16.97 -44.40 7.30
CA ARG A 101 -16.28 -43.96 8.52
C ARG A 101 -14.99 -43.19 8.22
N LEU A 102 -14.25 -43.60 7.20
CA LEU A 102 -13.00 -42.92 6.79
C LEU A 102 -13.29 -41.51 6.28
N VAL A 103 -14.26 -41.37 5.38
CA VAL A 103 -14.67 -40.06 4.87
C VAL A 103 -15.23 -39.19 5.99
N ALA A 104 -16.09 -39.74 6.85
CA ALA A 104 -16.64 -39.00 7.98
C ALA A 104 -15.55 -38.54 8.97
N ARG A 105 -14.48 -39.32 9.15
CA ARG A 105 -13.32 -38.91 9.96
C ARG A 105 -12.55 -37.77 9.29
N ALA A 106 -12.24 -37.89 8.01
CA ALA A 106 -11.48 -36.89 7.26
C ALA A 106 -12.18 -35.51 7.20
N TYR A 107 -13.51 -35.45 7.37
CA TYR A 107 -14.24 -34.19 7.47
C TYR A 107 -14.33 -33.60 8.89
N ARG A 108 -14.02 -34.38 9.93
CA ARG A 108 -14.06 -33.92 11.33
C ARG A 108 -12.69 -33.44 11.82
N ASP A 109 -11.64 -34.09 11.37
CA ASP A 109 -10.24 -33.77 11.67
C ASP A 109 -9.76 -32.60 10.79
#